data_AF-A0AB39BLY3-F1
#
_entry.id   AF-A0AB39BLY3-F1
#
_cell.length_a   1.000
_cell.length_b   1.000
_cell.length_c   1.000
_cell.angle_alpha   90.00
_cell.angle_beta   90.00
_cell.angle_gamma   90.00
#
_symmetry.space_group_name_H-M   'P 1'
#
loop_
_entity.id
_entity.type
_entity.pdbx_description
1 polymer ?
#
loop_
_entity_poly.entity_id
_entity_poly.type
_entity_poly.pdbx_seq_one_letter_code
_entity_poly.pdbx_strand_id
1 'polypeptide(L)'
;MPVRTLIRGARRRLGMSQSELGLRSGIAGSSLSQIESGQRVPTLDTVERLLSSIGHRLIAIPTTRADVATAAAAIADSERDGRPDDAFRHFIQVSDNLAAEHGDVRFALALVEPEPTGVKHWDAALAALVEYRMREEGLPLPAWAESADRRLKRSWTINAGTYVVPVDREQVPPEFLSRGVLVDAVTLASV
;
A
#
# COMPACT_ATOMS: atom_id res chain seq x y z
N MET A 1 -1.73 -5.15 8.70
CA MET A 1 -2.87 -4.31 8.28
C MET A 1 -3.94 -4.21 9.36
N PRO A 2 -4.42 -3.00 9.75
CA PRO A 2 -5.62 -2.88 10.57
C PRO A 2 -6.84 -3.45 9.83
N VAL A 3 -7.65 -4.27 10.51
CA VAL A 3 -8.83 -4.94 9.94
C VAL A 3 -9.79 -3.97 9.24
N ARG A 4 -9.95 -2.75 9.77
CA ARG A 4 -10.79 -1.70 9.16
C ARG A 4 -10.32 -1.34 7.74
N THR A 5 -9.01 -1.28 7.53
CA THR A 5 -8.41 -0.92 6.24
C THR A 5 -8.63 -2.04 5.23
N LEU A 6 -8.58 -3.30 5.67
CA LEU A 6 -8.84 -4.46 4.83
C LEU A 6 -10.28 -4.44 4.32
N ILE A 7 -11.25 -4.27 5.21
CA ILE A 7 -12.67 -4.22 4.88
C ILE A 7 -12.97 -3.03 3.97
N ARG A 8 -12.50 -1.84 4.35
CA ARG A 8 -12.73 -0.61 3.58
C ARG A 8 -12.12 -0.68 2.18
N GLY A 9 -10.89 -1.16 2.07
CA GLY A 9 -10.17 -1.31 0.80
C GLY A 9 -10.85 -2.32 -0.12
N ALA A 10 -11.19 -3.50 0.40
CA ALA A 10 -11.92 -4.52 -0.36
C ALA A 10 -13.27 -4.00 -0.87
N ARG A 11 -14.02 -3.29 -0.03
CA ARG A 11 -15.31 -2.67 -0.39
C ARG A 11 -15.16 -1.61 -1.48
N ARG A 12 -14.22 -0.68 -1.32
CA ARG A 12 -14.01 0.45 -2.25
C ARG A 12 -13.56 -0.01 -3.63
N ARG A 13 -12.74 -1.06 -3.72
CA ARG A 13 -12.33 -1.65 -5.01
C ARG A 13 -13.49 -2.20 -5.82
N LEU A 14 -14.54 -2.66 -5.15
CA LEU A 14 -15.77 -3.13 -5.79
C LEU A 14 -16.78 -2.00 -6.04
N GLY A 15 -16.42 -0.74 -5.78
CA GLY A 15 -17.33 0.41 -5.92
C GLY A 15 -18.51 0.40 -4.94
N MET A 16 -18.48 -0.44 -3.91
CA MET A 16 -19.61 -0.60 -2.99
C MET A 16 -19.61 0.49 -1.91
N SER A 17 -20.80 0.96 -1.54
CA SER A 17 -21.06 1.77 -0.35
C SER A 17 -21.10 0.90 0.93
N GLN A 18 -21.02 1.54 2.10
CA GLN A 18 -21.18 0.82 3.38
C GLN A 18 -22.56 0.17 3.49
N SER A 19 -23.62 0.85 3.05
CA SER A 19 -24.98 0.30 3.08
C SER A 19 -25.11 -0.98 2.23
N GLU A 20 -24.48 -1.01 1.05
CA GLU A 20 -24.49 -2.21 0.19
C GLU A 20 -23.74 -3.38 0.81
N LEU A 21 -22.55 -3.14 1.39
CA LEU A 21 -21.81 -4.20 2.09
C LEU A 21 -22.59 -4.69 3.32
N GLY A 22 -23.19 -3.78 4.08
CA GLY A 22 -24.03 -4.12 5.23
C GLY A 22 -25.20 -5.03 4.84
N LEU A 23 -25.91 -4.66 3.76
CA LEU A 23 -27.01 -5.46 3.22
C LEU A 23 -26.55 -6.86 2.78
N ARG A 24 -25.43 -6.96 2.04
CA ARG A 24 -24.89 -8.24 1.55
C ARG A 24 -24.37 -9.16 2.66
N SER A 25 -23.77 -8.58 3.70
CA SER A 25 -23.18 -9.33 4.81
C SER A 25 -24.14 -9.61 5.97
N GLY A 26 -25.35 -9.03 5.94
CA GLY A 26 -26.27 -9.04 7.07
C GLY A 26 -25.69 -8.33 8.31
N ILE A 27 -24.82 -7.34 8.11
CA ILE A 27 -24.25 -6.49 9.16
C ILE A 27 -24.93 -5.12 9.07
N ALA A 28 -25.42 -4.60 10.19
CA ALA A 28 -26.05 -3.29 10.21
C ALA A 28 -25.07 -2.19 9.70
N GLY A 29 -25.54 -1.32 8.81
CA GLY A 29 -24.72 -0.25 8.23
C GLY A 29 -24.07 0.67 9.26
N SER A 30 -24.75 0.93 10.39
CA SER A 30 -24.19 1.65 11.54
C SER A 30 -23.00 0.93 12.18
N SER A 31 -23.08 -0.40 12.31
CA SER A 31 -21.98 -1.22 12.82
C SER A 31 -20.79 -1.21 11.84
N LEU A 32 -21.05 -1.32 10.54
CA LEU A 32 -19.99 -1.23 9.53
C LEU A 32 -19.31 0.15 9.54
N SER A 33 -20.10 1.23 9.67
CA SER A 33 -19.55 2.59 9.79
C SER A 33 -18.63 2.72 11.01
N GLN A 34 -19.02 2.18 12.17
CA GLN A 34 -18.19 2.19 13.39
C GLN A 34 -16.92 1.34 13.23
N ILE A 35 -17.00 0.22 12.51
CA ILE A 35 -15.84 -0.62 12.22
C ILE A 35 -14.85 0.13 11.33
N GLU A 36 -15.32 0.71 10.23
CA GLU A 36 -14.45 1.42 9.28
C GLU A 36 -13.86 2.72 9.85
N SER A 37 -14.58 3.40 10.76
CA SER A 37 -14.08 4.59 11.48
C SER A 37 -13.16 4.24 12.65
N GLY A 38 -13.02 2.96 13.00
CA GLY A 38 -12.21 2.50 14.13
C GLY A 38 -12.87 2.69 15.51
N GLN A 39 -14.13 3.13 15.56
CA GLN A 39 -14.90 3.23 16.81
C GLN A 39 -15.29 1.86 17.38
N ARG A 40 -15.27 0.80 16.56
CA ARG A 40 -15.58 -0.57 16.97
C ARG A 40 -14.59 -1.57 16.38
N VAL A 41 -14.06 -2.45 17.21
CA VAL A 41 -13.27 -3.60 16.77
C VAL A 41 -14.24 -4.76 16.47
N PRO A 42 -14.27 -5.29 15.23
CA PRO A 42 -15.12 -6.43 14.88
C PRO A 42 -14.57 -7.76 15.45
N THR A 43 -15.46 -8.75 15.64
CA THR A 43 -15.04 -10.13 15.89
C THR A 43 -14.49 -10.77 14.61
N LEU A 44 -13.71 -11.85 14.72
CA LEU A 44 -13.23 -12.60 13.55
C LEU A 44 -14.39 -13.05 12.65
N ASP A 45 -15.47 -13.59 13.24
CA ASP A 45 -16.69 -13.98 12.50
C ASP A 45 -17.27 -12.81 11.69
N THR A 46 -17.30 -11.60 12.27
CA THR A 46 -17.78 -10.41 11.56
C THR A 46 -16.87 -10.08 10.38
N VAL A 47 -15.55 -10.19 10.54
CA VAL A 47 -14.58 -9.94 9.47
C VAL A 47 -14.76 -10.96 8.34
N GLU A 48 -14.82 -12.24 8.68
CA GLU A 48 -15.03 -13.32 7.71
C GLU A 48 -16.35 -13.15 6.95
N ARG A 49 -17.43 -12.78 7.65
CA ARG A 49 -18.74 -12.54 7.03
C ARG A 49 -18.73 -11.35 6.10
N LEU A 50 -18.09 -10.24 6.49
CA LEU A 50 -17.93 -9.06 5.64
C LEU A 50 -17.14 -9.41 4.38
N LEU A 51 -15.97 -10.03 4.52
CA LEU A 51 -15.08 -10.36 3.40
C LEU A 51 -15.67 -11.42 2.47
N SER A 52 -16.24 -12.50 3.01
CA SER A 52 -16.83 -13.57 2.20
C SER A 52 -18.04 -13.10 1.40
N SER A 53 -18.84 -12.15 1.93
CA SER A 53 -19.97 -11.55 1.20
C SER A 53 -19.56 -10.77 -0.06
N ILE A 54 -18.27 -10.46 -0.20
CA ILE A 54 -17.66 -9.78 -1.35
C ILE A 54 -16.56 -10.61 -2.02
N GLY A 55 -16.60 -11.94 -1.85
CA GLY A 55 -15.71 -12.87 -2.55
C GLY A 55 -14.26 -12.87 -2.05
N HIS A 56 -14.01 -12.39 -0.84
CA HIS A 56 -12.67 -12.40 -0.23
C HIS A 56 -12.58 -13.51 0.83
N ARG A 57 -11.37 -14.07 0.99
CA ARG A 57 -11.05 -15.05 2.04
C ARG A 57 -9.89 -14.54 2.88
N LEU A 58 -9.94 -14.80 4.18
CA LEU A 58 -8.83 -14.55 5.07
C LEU A 58 -7.81 -15.70 4.96
N ILE A 59 -6.54 -15.34 4.79
CA ILE A 59 -5.42 -16.28 4.77
C ILE A 59 -4.35 -15.78 5.73
N ALA A 60 -3.62 -16.70 6.35
CA ALA A 60 -2.43 -16.38 7.12
C ALA A 60 -1.19 -16.48 6.22
N ILE A 61 -0.33 -15.48 6.27
CA ILE A 61 0.98 -15.46 5.60
C ILE A 61 2.03 -15.57 6.72
N PRO A 62 3.11 -16.37 6.56
CA PRO A 62 4.06 -16.65 7.64
C PRO A 62 5.05 -15.49 7.89
N THR A 63 4.54 -14.27 8.09
CA THR A 63 5.32 -13.08 8.45
C THR A 63 4.50 -12.15 9.34
N THR A 64 5.19 -11.35 10.16
CA THR A 64 4.60 -10.26 10.94
C THR A 64 4.83 -8.89 10.30
N ARG A 65 5.55 -8.84 9.18
CA ARG A 65 5.87 -7.60 8.47
C ARG A 65 4.62 -6.99 7.84
N ALA A 66 4.60 -5.66 7.79
CA ALA A 66 3.50 -4.93 7.20
C ALA A 66 3.56 -5.03 5.67
N ASP A 67 2.41 -5.29 5.05
CA ASP A 67 2.21 -5.27 3.61
C ASP A 67 2.19 -3.84 3.04
N VAL A 68 2.24 -3.75 1.71
CA VAL A 68 2.23 -2.48 0.96
C VAL A 68 0.94 -1.69 1.20
N ALA A 69 -0.20 -2.37 1.34
CA ALA A 69 -1.48 -1.72 1.62
C ALA A 69 -1.51 -1.04 3.00
N THR A 70 -0.87 -1.65 4.00
CA THR A 70 -0.71 -1.08 5.34
C THR A 70 0.21 0.14 5.29
N ALA A 71 1.33 0.06 4.58
CA ALA A 71 2.25 1.17 4.41
C ALA A 71 1.59 2.35 3.70
N ALA A 72 0.85 2.10 2.62
CA ALA A 72 0.10 3.13 1.89
C ALA A 72 -0.89 3.88 2.80
N ALA A 73 -1.63 3.15 3.65
CA ALA A 73 -2.54 3.76 4.60
C ALA A 73 -1.81 4.64 5.63
N ALA A 74 -0.66 4.19 6.13
CA ALA A 74 0.15 4.98 7.08
C ALA A 74 0.79 6.22 6.44
N ILE A 75 1.21 6.13 5.17
CA ILE A 75 1.65 7.26 4.35
C ILE A 75 0.50 8.26 4.17
N ALA A 76 -0.69 7.80 3.80
CA ALA A 76 -1.87 8.64 3.63
C ALA A 76 -2.24 9.40 4.92
N ASP A 77 -2.15 8.71 6.06
CA ASP A 77 -2.38 9.32 7.37
C ASP A 77 -1.33 10.38 7.70
N SER A 78 -0.05 10.10 7.43
CA SER A 78 1.05 11.03 7.68
C SER A 78 0.98 12.28 6.79
N GLU A 79 0.62 12.12 5.51
CA GLU A 79 0.40 13.25 4.58
C GLU A 79 -0.76 14.13 5.04
N ARG A 80 -1.90 13.53 5.41
CA ARG A 80 -3.07 14.26 5.90
C ARG A 80 -2.76 15.05 7.18
N ASP A 81 -1.93 14.49 8.05
CA ASP A 81 -1.54 15.11 9.32
C ASP A 81 -0.37 16.11 9.17
N GLY A 82 0.15 16.33 7.95
CA GLY A 82 1.25 17.26 7.69
C GLY A 82 2.61 16.79 8.23
N ARG A 83 2.84 15.46 8.27
CA ARG A 83 4.07 14.81 8.76
C ARG A 83 4.83 14.10 7.62
N PRO A 84 5.42 14.84 6.67
CA PRO A 84 6.06 14.25 5.49
C PRO A 84 7.25 13.34 5.82
N ASP A 85 8.00 13.63 6.90
CA ASP A 85 9.12 12.78 7.35
C ASP A 85 8.63 11.39 7.79
N ASP A 86 7.42 11.32 8.36
CA ASP A 86 6.81 10.06 8.78
C ASP A 86 6.29 9.27 7.57
N ALA A 87 5.75 9.96 6.55
CA ALA A 87 5.40 9.34 5.27
C ALA A 87 6.62 8.71 4.60
N PHE A 88 7.74 9.43 4.54
CA PHE A 88 9.01 8.90 4.03
C PHE A 88 9.50 7.70 4.85
N ARG A 89 9.44 7.77 6.18
CA ARG A 89 9.82 6.62 7.04
C ARG A 89 8.96 5.39 6.77
N HIS A 90 7.65 5.55 6.59
CA HIS A 90 6.76 4.44 6.24
C HIS A 90 7.09 3.83 4.88
N PHE A 91 7.51 4.65 3.91
CA PHE A 91 7.99 4.19 2.61
C PHE A 91 9.28 3.37 2.72
N ILE A 92 10.27 3.83 3.48
CA ILE A 92 11.51 3.08 3.72
C ILE A 92 11.22 1.77 4.45
N GLN A 93 10.41 1.80 5.52
CA GLN A 93 10.06 0.61 6.27
C GLN A 93 9.42 -0.49 5.39
N VAL A 94 8.58 -0.13 4.42
CA VAL A 94 7.99 -1.14 3.51
C VAL A 94 8.99 -1.63 2.45
N SER A 95 9.94 -0.79 2.03
CA SER A 95 11.08 -1.23 1.22
C SER A 95 11.88 -2.32 1.93
N ASP A 96 12.19 -2.10 3.21
CA ASP A 96 12.96 -3.05 4.03
C ASP A 96 12.16 -4.32 4.32
N ASN A 97 10.85 -4.18 4.57
CA ASN A 97 9.98 -5.33 4.75
C ASN A 97 9.95 -6.24 3.52
N LEU A 98 9.87 -5.67 2.33
CA LEU A 98 9.90 -6.44 1.08
C LEU A 98 11.28 -7.06 0.81
N ALA A 99 12.37 -6.34 1.14
CA ALA A 99 13.72 -6.85 0.99
C ALA A 99 14.03 -8.02 1.94
N ALA A 100 13.47 -7.99 3.15
CA ALA A 100 13.69 -9.00 4.18
C ALA A 100 12.89 -10.30 3.98
N GLU A 101 11.90 -10.30 3.11
CA GLU A 101 11.13 -11.50 2.73
C GLU A 101 11.50 -11.96 1.33
N HIS A 102 11.18 -13.21 0.98
CA HIS A 102 11.52 -13.81 -0.31
C HIS A 102 10.32 -14.57 -0.89
N GLY A 103 10.37 -14.89 -2.19
CA GLY A 103 9.43 -15.81 -2.84
C GLY A 103 7.96 -15.43 -2.69
N ASP A 104 7.14 -16.41 -2.31
CA ASP A 104 5.70 -16.27 -2.12
C ASP A 104 5.32 -15.30 -1.01
N VAL A 105 6.09 -15.24 0.09
CA VAL A 105 5.87 -14.29 1.18
C VAL A 105 6.09 -12.85 0.72
N ARG A 106 7.18 -12.57 -0.01
CA ARG A 106 7.44 -11.24 -0.60
C ARG A 106 6.31 -10.83 -1.54
N PHE A 107 5.89 -11.73 -2.42
CA PHE A 107 4.78 -11.47 -3.34
C PHE A 107 3.47 -11.21 -2.58
N ALA A 108 3.18 -11.99 -1.53
CA ALA A 108 1.96 -11.83 -0.74
C ALA A 108 1.89 -10.46 -0.02
N LEU A 109 3.02 -9.91 0.43
CA LEU A 109 3.09 -8.55 1.00
C LEU A 109 2.80 -7.44 -0.02
N ALA A 110 2.90 -7.71 -1.32
CA ALA A 110 2.61 -6.76 -2.39
C ALA A 110 1.28 -7.04 -3.12
N LEU A 111 0.65 -8.19 -2.89
CA LEU A 111 -0.50 -8.67 -3.66
C LEU A 111 -1.71 -7.74 -3.54
N VAL A 112 -1.98 -7.23 -2.34
CA VAL A 112 -3.15 -6.39 -2.08
C VAL A 112 -2.93 -5.00 -2.66
N GLU A 113 -3.77 -4.62 -3.63
CA GLU A 113 -3.79 -3.24 -4.13
C GLU A 113 -4.06 -2.24 -2.98
N PRO A 114 -3.16 -1.27 -2.74
CA PRO A 114 -3.35 -0.25 -1.73
C PRO A 114 -4.46 0.73 -2.13
N GLU A 115 -5.24 1.19 -1.14
CA GLU A 115 -6.04 2.41 -1.34
C GLU A 115 -5.12 3.59 -1.72
N PRO A 116 -5.58 4.53 -2.57
CA PRO A 116 -4.79 5.71 -2.90
C PRO A 116 -4.37 6.48 -1.66
N THR A 117 -3.12 6.92 -1.62
CA THR A 117 -2.61 7.71 -0.48
C THR A 117 -3.23 9.11 -0.42
N GLY A 118 -3.90 9.53 -1.50
CA GLY A 118 -4.33 10.91 -1.72
C GLY A 118 -3.23 11.78 -2.34
N VAL A 119 -2.02 11.25 -2.47
CA VAL A 119 -0.83 11.95 -2.96
C VAL A 119 -0.16 11.12 -4.05
N LYS A 120 -0.35 11.54 -5.31
CA LYS A 120 -0.02 10.74 -6.50
C LYS A 120 1.43 10.26 -6.57
N HIS A 121 2.37 11.02 -6.02
CA HIS A 121 3.78 10.66 -6.06
C HIS A 121 4.11 9.48 -5.13
N TRP A 122 3.43 9.35 -3.99
CA TRP A 122 3.55 8.16 -3.13
C TRP A 122 2.91 6.94 -3.79
N ASP A 123 1.77 7.13 -4.43
CA ASP A 123 1.12 6.07 -5.20
C ASP A 123 2.03 5.52 -6.32
N ALA A 124 2.76 6.40 -7.02
CA ALA A 124 3.74 6.02 -8.03
C ALA A 124 4.99 5.37 -7.42
N ALA A 125 5.49 5.88 -6.30
CA ALA A 125 6.66 5.34 -5.60
C ALA A 125 6.42 3.93 -5.07
N LEU A 126 5.25 3.64 -4.50
CA LEU A 126 4.90 2.30 -4.01
C LEU A 126 4.82 1.28 -5.16
N ALA A 127 4.26 1.68 -6.31
CA ALA A 127 4.23 0.82 -7.50
C ALA A 127 5.65 0.57 -8.06
N ALA A 128 6.51 1.59 -8.08
CA ALA A 128 7.91 1.44 -8.46
C ALA A 128 8.67 0.50 -7.53
N LEU A 129 8.49 0.66 -6.22
CA LEU A 129 9.13 -0.16 -5.18
C LEU A 129 8.74 -1.63 -5.31
N VAL A 130 7.45 -1.92 -5.52
CA VAL A 130 6.98 -3.29 -5.73
C VAL A 130 7.61 -3.88 -6.98
N GLU A 131 7.61 -3.16 -8.11
CA GLU A 131 8.26 -3.67 -9.32
C GLU A 131 9.75 -3.92 -9.12
N TYR A 132 10.45 -3.01 -8.44
CA TYR A 132 11.86 -3.13 -8.10
C TYR A 132 12.15 -4.40 -7.31
N ARG A 133 11.39 -4.65 -6.22
CA ARG A 133 11.60 -5.83 -5.34
C ARG A 133 11.15 -7.15 -5.95
N MET A 134 10.13 -7.15 -6.80
CA MET A 134 9.72 -8.38 -7.51
C MET A 134 10.77 -8.78 -8.56
N ARG A 135 11.38 -7.80 -9.25
CA ARG A 135 12.40 -8.06 -10.28
C ARG A 135 13.69 -8.63 -9.73
N GLU A 136 14.09 -8.29 -8.51
CA GLU A 136 15.27 -8.88 -7.84
C GLU A 136 15.23 -10.42 -7.82
N GLU A 137 14.05 -11.02 -7.78
CA GLU A 137 13.84 -12.48 -7.73
C GLU A 137 13.09 -13.04 -8.95
N GLY A 138 12.76 -12.21 -9.94
CA GLY A 138 11.95 -12.62 -11.08
C GLY A 138 10.52 -13.04 -10.72
N LEU A 139 9.96 -12.46 -9.65
CA LEU A 139 8.58 -12.71 -9.21
C LEU A 139 7.56 -12.01 -10.15
N PRO A 140 6.32 -12.53 -10.24
CA PRO A 140 5.26 -11.86 -10.99
C PRO A 140 4.93 -10.49 -10.38
N LEU A 141 4.50 -9.56 -11.24
CA LEU A 141 4.02 -8.25 -10.80
C LEU A 141 2.53 -8.30 -10.49
N PRO A 142 2.09 -7.72 -9.36
CA PRO A 142 0.67 -7.46 -9.15
C PRO A 142 0.15 -6.47 -10.19
N ALA A 143 -1.02 -6.75 -10.79
CA ALA A 143 -1.61 -5.93 -11.85
C ALA A 143 -1.77 -4.44 -11.46
N TRP A 144 -2.02 -4.16 -10.18
CA TRP A 144 -2.14 -2.78 -9.69
C TRP A 144 -0.82 -2.00 -9.78
N ALA A 145 0.33 -2.67 -9.63
CA ALA A 145 1.65 -2.04 -9.69
C ALA A 145 2.02 -1.70 -11.14
N GLU A 146 1.49 -2.44 -12.12
CA GLU A 146 1.68 -2.18 -13.55
C GLU A 146 0.81 -1.04 -14.09
N SER A 147 -0.20 -0.61 -13.32
CA SER A 147 -1.17 0.41 -13.75
C SER A 147 -0.50 1.71 -14.21
N ALA A 148 -0.91 2.19 -15.40
CA ALA A 148 -0.44 3.46 -15.96
C ALA A 148 -0.81 4.67 -15.10
N ASP A 149 -1.83 4.55 -14.24
CA ASP A 149 -2.26 5.64 -13.35
C ASP A 149 -1.25 5.92 -12.23
N ARG A 150 -0.35 4.97 -11.96
CA ARG A 150 0.75 5.07 -10.99
C ARG A 150 2.02 5.69 -11.61
N ARG A 151 1.84 6.59 -12.59
CA ARG A 151 2.92 7.36 -13.26
C ARG A 151 2.74 8.87 -13.10
N LEU A 152 3.86 9.57 -12.96
CA LEU A 152 3.90 11.03 -12.83
C LEU A 152 4.16 11.71 -14.18
N LYS A 153 3.44 12.83 -14.42
CA LYS A 153 3.68 13.68 -15.59
C LYS A 153 4.94 14.54 -15.43
N ARG A 154 5.23 14.97 -14.20
CA ARG A 154 6.41 15.75 -13.82
C ARG A 154 7.20 14.93 -12.81
N SER A 155 8.51 14.84 -12.99
CA SER A 155 9.35 14.08 -12.08
C SER A 155 9.30 14.65 -10.65
N TRP A 156 9.35 13.75 -9.68
CA TRP A 156 9.37 14.06 -8.25
C TRP A 156 10.51 13.29 -7.58
N THR A 157 11.26 13.96 -6.72
CA THR A 157 12.37 13.37 -5.95
C THR A 157 11.87 12.96 -4.58
N ILE A 158 12.07 11.70 -4.22
CA ILE A 158 11.86 11.23 -2.84
C ILE A 158 12.96 11.84 -1.97
N ASN A 159 12.59 12.60 -0.95
CA ASN A 159 13.53 13.14 0.02
C ASN A 159 12.98 13.10 1.46
N ALA A 160 13.88 12.89 2.42
CA ALA A 160 13.58 12.82 3.84
C ALA A 160 13.59 14.19 4.54
N GLY A 161 13.63 15.30 3.80
CA GLY A 161 13.87 16.60 4.40
C GLY A 161 13.58 17.79 3.49
N THR A 162 13.73 18.98 4.03
CA THR A 162 13.33 20.26 3.41
C THR A 162 14.15 20.63 2.17
N TYR A 163 15.33 20.03 2.01
CA TYR A 163 16.21 20.28 0.88
C TYR A 163 16.06 19.19 -0.18
N VAL A 164 15.82 19.61 -1.43
CA VAL A 164 15.84 18.71 -2.59
C VAL A 164 17.29 18.52 -2.99
N VAL A 165 17.86 17.37 -2.62
CA VAL A 165 19.17 16.96 -3.12
C VAL A 165 18.99 16.50 -4.58
N PRO A 166 19.77 17.02 -5.54
CA PRO A 166 19.73 16.52 -6.91
C PRO A 166 20.09 15.04 -6.94
N VAL A 167 19.19 14.21 -7.47
CA VAL A 167 19.44 12.78 -7.71
C VAL A 167 19.90 12.63 -9.14
N ASP A 168 21.06 12.00 -9.33
CA ASP A 168 21.56 11.65 -10.64
C ASP A 168 20.64 10.61 -11.29
N ARG A 169 20.12 10.93 -12.48
CA ARG A 169 19.15 10.08 -13.18
C ARG A 169 19.75 8.73 -13.59
N GLU A 170 21.08 8.66 -13.75
CA GLU A 170 21.78 7.41 -14.06
C GLU A 170 21.82 6.44 -12.87
N GLN A 171 21.63 6.96 -11.65
CA GLN A 171 21.63 6.18 -10.40
C GLN A 171 20.21 5.81 -9.93
N VAL A 172 19.18 6.27 -10.64
CA VAL A 172 17.78 5.94 -10.33
C VAL A 172 17.42 4.59 -10.95
N PRO A 173 16.89 3.63 -10.16
CA PRO A 173 16.43 2.36 -10.71
C PRO A 173 15.37 2.55 -11.81
N PRO A 174 15.38 1.75 -12.89
CA PRO A 174 14.53 1.95 -14.05
C PRO A 174 13.02 1.88 -13.72
N GLU A 175 12.63 1.12 -12.72
CA GLU A 175 11.26 0.97 -12.23
C GLU A 175 10.70 2.29 -11.68
N PHE A 176 11.56 3.07 -10.99
CA PHE A 176 11.27 4.40 -10.47
C PHE A 176 11.33 5.44 -11.57
N LEU A 177 12.38 5.41 -12.40
CA LEU A 177 12.60 6.36 -13.49
C LEU A 177 11.43 6.34 -14.49
N SER A 178 10.93 5.16 -14.86
CA SER A 178 9.81 4.99 -15.78
C SER A 178 8.46 5.49 -15.24
N ARG A 179 8.37 5.76 -13.93
CA ARG A 179 7.21 6.36 -13.26
C ARG A 179 7.41 7.84 -12.90
N GLY A 180 8.55 8.41 -13.25
CA GLY A 180 8.91 9.78 -12.92
C GLY A 180 9.25 9.99 -11.45
N VAL A 181 9.57 8.92 -10.72
CA VAL A 181 10.03 9.00 -9.33
C VAL A 181 11.55 8.94 -9.33
N LEU A 182 12.20 9.89 -8.65
CA LEU A 182 13.65 9.96 -8.54
C LEU A 182 14.04 9.59 -7.11
N VAL A 183 14.82 8.53 -6.98
CA VAL A 183 15.38 8.05 -5.72
C VAL A 183 16.72 7.39 -6.03
N ASP A 184 17.70 7.64 -5.18
CA ASP A 184 19.01 6.97 -5.30
C ASP A 184 18.86 5.50 -4.91
N ALA A 185 19.43 4.58 -5.68
CA ALA A 185 19.44 3.16 -5.36
C ALA A 185 20.00 2.87 -3.95
N VAL A 186 20.97 3.67 -3.48
CA VAL A 186 21.56 3.55 -2.13
C VAL A 186 20.52 3.81 -1.04
N THR A 187 19.54 4.68 -1.29
CA THR A 187 18.44 4.96 -0.36
C THR A 187 17.54 3.73 -0.16
N LEU A 188 17.46 2.85 -1.16
CA LEU A 188 16.70 1.60 -1.09
C LEU A 188 17.55 0.43 -0.55
N ALA A 189 18.88 0.59 -0.49
CA ALA A 189 19.82 -0.44 -0.08
C ALA A 189 20.22 -0.37 1.40
N SER A 190 19.85 0.70 2.12
CA SER A 190 20.22 0.94 3.51
C SER A 190 18.99 1.32 4.34
N VAL A 191 18.50 0.41 5.19
CA VAL A 191 18.46 0.49 6.68
C VAL A 191 18.24 -0.92 7.24
#